data_AF-A0A2Z5WVB0-F1
#
_entry.id   AF-A0A2Z5WVB0-F1
#
_cell.length_a   1.000
_cell.length_b   1.000
_cell.length_c   1.000
_cell.angle_alpha   90.00
_cell.angle_beta   90.00
_cell.angle_gamma   90.00
#
_symmetry.space_group_name_H-M   'P 1'
#
loop_
_entity.id
_entity.type
_entity.pdbx_description
1 polymer ?
#
loop_
_entity_poly.entity_id
_entity_poly.type
_entity_poly.pdbx_seq_one_letter_code
_entity_poly.pdbx_strand_id
1 'polypeptide(L)'
;MNQRSPYYSLFHPKPLARRVSSFGFPRDLGDRFQIIQRWLCFANDGEPSNLIAEAQFLHDIFVDILGYKSPFETAGGAWELELHPKPAVGFFTETSINVIAEIIVNAAEEGAIVKPEPQHETTEWMIVLDYREICLYHRDVSGLFCQRFAWESLADLEQLKAFYFLLSRRTLLRGIANSEERSRTTQLLEESHQLEAEVLKNFHSHYYKIRSQLIKDFRYRLLLLAQAPNTGNLETNLRINTEDVIAIAIYQAQKLLNRILFVACCEDRGLLPAHLIKDAYEFINPYVEQHIWENYKAIFRWVQKGNPNYHSPIEAHPSGLFESDRILDHALFVGDELCRQIKEIARFDFGEDITRHILTALFDDSIKELSQYRKDLGNLSKRRTPKLPCKAILHSESVIRTLQQHLSLGNKDDDGDRQFAQDTLAYCKAYQERLLNIKIVHPKCGAGVFLTTALEFLISEHERIHHLLTKFSPHPEVLVHRNPTEVIAHILQHNLFGCDVVEESIEITRLSLCLRSLEINPAIPNFEQNIQLGELANCDFGEEFRQASDRDEIVILK
;
A
#
# COMPACT_ATOMS: atom_id res chain seq x y z
N MET A 1 -0.24 10.96 -6.21
CA MET A 1 -1.06 9.80 -6.65
C MET A 1 -1.57 9.08 -5.41
N ASN A 2 -2.72 9.48 -4.86
CA ASN A 2 -3.27 8.85 -3.65
C ASN A 2 -4.14 7.65 -4.03
N GLN A 3 -3.52 6.49 -4.24
CA GLN A 3 -4.27 5.24 -4.39
C GLN A 3 -4.62 4.71 -2.99
N ARG A 4 -5.88 4.92 -2.59
CA ARG A 4 -6.54 4.29 -1.43
C ARG A 4 -6.97 2.86 -1.80
N SER A 5 -6.03 2.07 -2.29
CA SER A 5 -6.30 0.79 -2.91
C SER A 5 -5.58 -0.35 -2.19
N PRO A 6 -6.26 -1.48 -1.90
CA PRO A 6 -5.61 -2.73 -1.48
C PRO A 6 -4.63 -3.27 -2.51
N TYR A 7 -4.73 -2.78 -3.74
CA TYR A 7 -3.88 -3.16 -4.84
C TYR A 7 -2.64 -2.27 -4.92
N TYR A 8 -1.50 -2.89 -5.18
CA TYR A 8 -0.27 -2.22 -5.56
C TYR A 8 -0.41 -1.63 -6.97
N SER A 9 0.21 -0.48 -7.24
CA SER A 9 0.23 0.08 -8.59
C SER A 9 0.96 -0.86 -9.55
N LEU A 10 0.41 -1.02 -10.75
CA LEU A 10 0.98 -1.88 -11.79
C LEU A 10 2.21 -1.26 -12.46
N PHE A 11 2.36 0.07 -12.43
CA PHE A 11 3.46 0.78 -13.08
C PHE A 11 4.21 1.65 -12.08
N HIS A 12 5.53 1.70 -12.22
CA HIS A 12 6.34 2.56 -11.39
C HIS A 12 6.12 4.04 -11.80
N PRO A 13 5.96 4.98 -10.84
CA PRO A 13 5.66 6.38 -11.14
C PRO A 13 6.67 7.06 -12.08
N LYS A 14 7.98 6.86 -11.87
CA LYS A 14 9.04 7.50 -12.69
C LYS A 14 9.02 7.12 -14.18
N PRO A 15 9.06 5.82 -14.57
CA PRO A 15 8.85 5.40 -15.95
C PRO A 15 7.56 5.93 -16.56
N LEU A 16 6.45 5.87 -15.82
CA LEU A 16 5.15 6.35 -16.30
C LEU A 16 5.19 7.86 -16.59
N ALA A 17 5.63 8.67 -15.64
CA ALA A 17 5.76 10.12 -15.79
C ALA A 17 6.67 10.48 -16.97
N ARG A 18 7.80 9.76 -17.12
CA ARG A 18 8.71 9.93 -18.26
C ARG A 18 8.02 9.64 -19.59
N ARG A 19 7.34 8.50 -19.72
CA ARG A 19 6.64 8.13 -20.97
C ARG A 19 5.50 9.10 -21.28
N VAL A 20 4.71 9.48 -20.27
CA VAL A 20 3.65 10.48 -20.36
C VAL A 20 4.20 11.82 -20.85
N SER A 21 5.28 12.34 -20.26
CA SER A 21 5.86 13.63 -20.66
C SER A 21 6.35 13.66 -22.11
N SER A 22 6.80 12.52 -22.63
CA SER A 22 7.28 12.38 -24.01
C SER A 22 6.19 12.06 -25.04
N PHE A 23 4.95 11.82 -24.59
CA PHE A 23 3.86 11.37 -25.45
C PHE A 23 3.14 12.54 -26.12
N GLY A 24 2.97 12.45 -27.45
CA GLY A 24 2.21 13.43 -28.21
C GLY A 24 0.70 13.21 -28.06
N PHE A 25 0.10 13.87 -27.07
CA PHE A 25 -1.34 13.84 -26.80
C PHE A 25 -2.17 14.54 -27.90
N PRO A 26 -3.43 14.11 -28.13
CA PRO A 26 -4.38 14.86 -28.95
C PRO A 26 -4.57 16.30 -28.44
N ARG A 27 -4.74 17.26 -29.36
CA ARG A 27 -4.93 18.68 -29.00
C ARG A 27 -6.25 18.93 -28.28
N ASP A 28 -7.24 18.09 -28.58
CA ASP A 28 -8.60 18.09 -28.05
C ASP A 28 -8.74 17.18 -26.81
N LEU A 29 -7.63 16.77 -26.16
CA LEU A 29 -7.68 15.86 -25.00
C LEU A 29 -8.63 16.37 -23.92
N GLY A 30 -8.52 17.65 -23.55
CA GLY A 30 -9.40 18.25 -22.54
C GLY A 30 -10.88 18.19 -22.92
N ASP A 31 -11.20 18.40 -24.20
CA ASP A 31 -12.58 18.37 -24.70
C ASP A 31 -13.13 16.93 -24.69
N ARG A 32 -12.32 15.94 -25.09
CA ARG A 32 -12.67 14.52 -25.02
C ARG A 32 -13.06 14.12 -23.60
N PHE A 33 -12.36 14.63 -22.59
CA PHE A 33 -12.61 14.25 -21.21
C PHE A 33 -13.82 14.92 -20.55
N GLN A 34 -14.40 15.96 -21.16
CA GLN A 34 -15.73 16.45 -20.75
C GLN A 34 -16.80 15.36 -20.88
N ILE A 35 -16.58 14.36 -21.75
CA ILE A 35 -17.47 13.20 -21.88
C ILE A 35 -17.55 12.41 -20.57
N ILE A 36 -16.43 12.20 -19.86
CA ILE A 36 -16.41 11.51 -18.55
C ILE A 36 -17.19 12.32 -17.51
N GLN A 37 -17.06 13.65 -17.52
CA GLN A 37 -17.80 14.50 -16.59
C GLN A 37 -19.31 14.38 -16.78
N ARG A 38 -19.80 14.23 -18.01
CA ARG A 38 -21.23 13.97 -18.27
C ARG A 38 -21.67 12.64 -17.66
N TRP A 39 -20.86 11.59 -17.79
CA TRP A 39 -21.14 10.28 -17.21
C TRP A 39 -21.04 10.26 -15.69
N LEU A 40 -20.12 11.02 -15.10
CA LEU A 40 -20.05 11.22 -13.65
C LEU A 40 -21.32 11.90 -13.10
N CYS A 41 -21.80 12.94 -13.78
CA CYS A 41 -23.08 13.56 -13.42
C CYS A 41 -24.24 12.55 -13.56
N PHE A 42 -24.27 11.82 -14.68
CA PHE A 42 -25.30 10.81 -14.92
C PHE A 42 -25.30 9.71 -13.86
N ALA A 43 -24.12 9.18 -13.50
CA ALA A 43 -23.97 8.15 -12.48
C ALA A 43 -24.43 8.61 -11.08
N ASN A 44 -24.23 9.89 -10.75
CA ASN A 44 -24.72 10.49 -9.51
C ASN A 44 -26.25 10.65 -9.50
N ASP A 45 -26.87 10.85 -10.66
CA ASP A 45 -28.33 11.00 -10.81
C ASP A 45 -29.06 9.63 -10.96
N GLY A 46 -28.31 8.55 -11.25
CA GLY A 46 -28.79 7.17 -11.33
C GLY A 46 -27.94 6.33 -12.29
N GLU A 47 -27.52 5.12 -11.88
CA GLU A 47 -26.78 4.23 -12.78
C GLU A 47 -27.67 3.81 -13.96
N PRO A 48 -27.14 3.82 -15.19
CA PRO A 48 -27.88 3.34 -16.34
C PRO A 48 -28.11 1.84 -16.21
N SER A 49 -29.35 1.44 -15.90
CA SER A 49 -29.73 0.03 -15.71
C SER A 49 -30.08 -0.69 -17.01
N ASN A 50 -29.78 -0.11 -18.19
CA ASN A 50 -30.06 -0.74 -19.47
C ASN A 50 -28.81 -0.93 -20.35
N LEU A 51 -28.79 -2.04 -21.09
CA LEU A 51 -27.71 -2.46 -21.99
C LEU A 51 -27.33 -1.39 -23.02
N ILE A 52 -28.28 -0.53 -23.41
CA ILE A 52 -28.07 0.54 -24.38
C ILE A 52 -27.15 1.61 -23.80
N ALA A 53 -27.38 2.00 -22.55
CA ALA A 53 -26.57 3.02 -21.90
C ALA A 53 -25.18 2.49 -21.52
N GLU A 54 -25.03 1.21 -21.16
CA GLU A 54 -23.72 0.58 -21.00
C GLU A 54 -22.93 0.57 -22.33
N ALA A 55 -23.57 0.16 -23.43
CA ALA A 55 -22.95 0.18 -24.75
C ALA A 55 -22.53 1.60 -25.17
N GLN A 56 -23.36 2.61 -24.87
CA GLN A 56 -23.02 4.02 -25.12
C GLN A 56 -21.85 4.48 -24.24
N PHE A 57 -21.84 4.12 -22.96
CA PHE A 57 -20.76 4.45 -22.03
C PHE A 57 -19.42 3.88 -22.49
N LEU A 58 -19.40 2.61 -22.90
CA LEU A 58 -18.22 1.97 -23.46
C LEU A 58 -17.80 2.61 -24.79
N HIS A 59 -18.75 2.93 -25.66
CA HIS A 59 -18.45 3.63 -26.91
C HIS A 59 -17.79 4.99 -26.64
N ASP A 60 -18.38 5.82 -25.78
CA ASP A 60 -17.86 7.13 -25.41
C ASP A 60 -16.42 7.04 -24.87
N ILE A 61 -16.14 6.09 -23.97
CA ILE A 61 -14.81 5.92 -23.39
C ILE A 61 -13.82 5.40 -24.44
N PHE A 62 -14.12 4.30 -25.11
CA PHE A 62 -13.14 3.63 -25.96
C PHE A 62 -13.02 4.30 -27.32
N VAL A 63 -14.10 4.76 -27.93
CA VAL A 63 -14.05 5.40 -29.25
C VAL A 63 -13.70 6.89 -29.12
N ASP A 64 -14.54 7.67 -28.42
CA ASP A 64 -14.42 9.13 -28.46
C ASP A 64 -13.21 9.63 -27.64
N ILE A 65 -12.96 9.03 -26.48
CA ILE A 65 -11.83 9.40 -25.63
C ILE A 65 -10.57 8.67 -26.09
N LEU A 66 -10.54 7.34 -26.04
CA LEU A 66 -9.32 6.55 -26.23
C LEU A 66 -8.96 6.30 -27.71
N GLY A 67 -9.86 6.61 -28.64
CA GLY A 67 -9.60 6.66 -30.07
C GLY A 67 -9.65 5.32 -30.80
N TYR A 68 -10.29 4.28 -30.22
CA TYR A 68 -10.48 2.98 -30.85
C TYR A 68 -11.48 3.05 -32.02
N LYS A 69 -11.30 2.21 -33.03
CA LYS A 69 -12.24 2.14 -34.15
C LYS A 69 -13.50 1.37 -33.80
N SER A 70 -14.65 2.03 -33.96
CA SER A 70 -15.99 1.45 -33.79
C SER A 70 -16.37 0.53 -34.96
N PRO A 71 -17.12 -0.56 -34.72
CA PRO A 71 -17.68 -1.39 -35.79
C PRO A 71 -18.62 -0.61 -36.71
N PHE A 72 -19.27 0.45 -36.20
CA PHE A 72 -20.25 1.25 -36.94
C PHE A 72 -19.65 2.24 -37.94
N GLU A 73 -18.34 2.50 -37.88
CA GLU A 73 -17.67 3.54 -38.67
C GLU A 73 -16.78 2.99 -39.80
N THR A 74 -16.69 1.66 -39.96
CA THR A 74 -15.62 1.06 -40.77
C THR A 74 -16.03 0.78 -42.21
N ALA A 75 -15.59 1.64 -43.13
CA ALA A 75 -15.65 1.39 -44.59
C ALA A 75 -14.74 0.21 -45.06
N GLY A 76 -14.00 -0.42 -44.15
CA GLY A 76 -12.96 -1.41 -44.43
C GLY A 76 -13.10 -2.77 -43.71
N GLY A 77 -14.24 -3.04 -43.05
CA GLY A 77 -14.54 -4.35 -42.45
C GLY A 77 -13.66 -4.77 -41.27
N ALA A 78 -12.89 -3.85 -40.68
CA ALA A 78 -12.02 -4.09 -39.54
C ALA A 78 -12.23 -3.03 -38.45
N TRP A 79 -12.46 -3.47 -37.22
CA TRP A 79 -12.72 -2.63 -36.04
C TRP A 79 -11.85 -3.07 -34.86
N GLU A 80 -11.87 -2.29 -33.79
CA GLU A 80 -10.97 -2.47 -32.65
C GLU A 80 -11.67 -2.49 -31.29
N LEU A 81 -12.95 -2.11 -31.22
CA LEU A 81 -13.82 -2.27 -30.06
C LEU A 81 -14.96 -3.22 -30.40
N GLU A 82 -14.97 -4.41 -29.79
CA GLU A 82 -16.11 -5.32 -29.82
C GLU A 82 -17.00 -5.05 -28.61
N LEU A 83 -18.32 -4.91 -28.81
CA LEU A 83 -19.28 -4.68 -27.72
C LEU A 83 -20.07 -5.95 -27.39
N HIS A 84 -20.22 -6.88 -28.35
CA HIS A 84 -21.01 -8.09 -28.18
C HIS A 84 -20.27 -9.33 -28.73
N PRO A 85 -20.40 -10.51 -28.09
CA PRO A 85 -21.19 -10.80 -26.89
C PRO A 85 -20.52 -10.35 -25.58
N LYS A 86 -19.22 -10.08 -25.60
CA LYS A 86 -18.46 -9.57 -24.45
C LYS A 86 -17.59 -8.40 -24.89
N PRO A 87 -17.63 -7.26 -24.17
CA PRO A 87 -16.80 -6.11 -24.48
C PRO A 87 -15.30 -6.45 -24.50
N ALA A 88 -14.61 -6.02 -25.56
CA ALA A 88 -13.18 -6.25 -25.72
C ALA A 88 -12.55 -5.25 -26.69
N VAL A 89 -11.26 -4.98 -26.51
CA VAL A 89 -10.45 -4.25 -27.50
C VAL A 89 -9.37 -5.14 -28.10
N GLY A 90 -9.13 -4.96 -29.38
CA GLY A 90 -8.24 -5.83 -30.15
C GLY A 90 -8.28 -5.55 -31.64
N PHE A 91 -8.13 -6.61 -32.43
CA PHE A 91 -8.22 -6.56 -33.88
C PHE A 91 -9.31 -7.52 -34.32
N PHE A 92 -10.36 -6.95 -34.90
CA PHE A 92 -11.54 -7.70 -35.30
C PHE A 92 -11.84 -7.48 -36.78
N THR A 93 -12.30 -8.53 -37.42
CA THR A 93 -12.86 -8.54 -38.78
C THR A 93 -14.01 -9.55 -38.79
N GLU A 94 -14.77 -9.61 -39.89
CA GLU A 94 -15.83 -10.62 -40.05
C GLU A 94 -15.34 -12.07 -39.88
N THR A 95 -14.04 -12.35 -40.08
CA THR A 95 -13.49 -13.72 -40.09
C THR A 95 -12.39 -13.96 -39.08
N SER A 96 -11.93 -12.94 -38.35
CA SER A 96 -10.79 -13.04 -37.44
C SER A 96 -11.03 -12.24 -36.17
N ILE A 97 -10.71 -12.87 -35.04
CA ILE A 97 -10.82 -12.33 -33.69
C ILE A 97 -9.44 -12.43 -33.05
N ASN A 98 -8.91 -11.29 -32.62
CA ASN A 98 -7.68 -11.23 -31.82
C ASN A 98 -7.88 -10.21 -30.70
N VAL A 99 -8.18 -10.71 -29.51
CA VAL A 99 -8.47 -9.90 -28.32
C VAL A 99 -7.16 -9.55 -27.62
N ILE A 100 -6.92 -8.26 -27.39
CA ILE A 100 -5.75 -7.75 -26.67
C ILE A 100 -6.11 -7.41 -25.23
N ALA A 101 -7.28 -6.79 -25.01
CA ALA A 101 -7.82 -6.56 -23.68
C ALA A 101 -9.30 -6.92 -23.59
N GLU A 102 -9.65 -7.69 -22.55
CA GLU A 102 -11.05 -7.96 -22.20
C GLU A 102 -11.58 -6.85 -21.30
N ILE A 103 -12.81 -6.40 -21.55
CA ILE A 103 -13.47 -5.35 -20.78
C ILE A 103 -14.59 -5.99 -19.96
N ILE A 104 -14.55 -5.77 -18.65
CA ILE A 104 -15.54 -6.26 -17.70
C ILE A 104 -16.20 -5.03 -17.05
N VAL A 105 -17.51 -4.93 -17.18
CA VAL A 105 -18.31 -3.92 -16.50
C VAL A 105 -18.92 -4.57 -15.26
N ASN A 106 -18.51 -4.12 -14.07
CA ASN A 106 -19.08 -4.58 -12.81
C ASN A 106 -20.20 -3.63 -12.35
N ALA A 107 -21.18 -4.15 -11.63
CA ALA A 107 -22.12 -3.30 -10.91
C ALA A 107 -21.44 -2.71 -9.66
N ALA A 108 -21.78 -1.47 -9.27
CA ALA A 108 -21.17 -0.82 -8.10
C ALA A 108 -21.39 -1.60 -6.78
N GLU A 109 -22.36 -2.52 -6.78
CA GLU A 109 -22.80 -3.38 -5.69
C GLU A 109 -21.91 -4.61 -5.48
N GLU A 110 -21.13 -5.04 -6.48
CA GLU A 110 -20.39 -6.32 -6.50
C GLU A 110 -19.10 -6.35 -5.67
N GLY A 111 -18.75 -5.26 -4.97
CA GLY A 111 -17.60 -5.23 -4.05
C GLY A 111 -16.27 -4.85 -4.70
N ALA A 112 -15.18 -5.10 -3.97
CA ALA A 112 -13.81 -4.85 -4.46
C ALA A 112 -13.52 -5.53 -5.81
N ILE A 113 -12.92 -4.78 -6.74
CA ILE A 113 -12.59 -5.23 -8.09
C ILE A 113 -11.54 -6.36 -8.05
N VAL A 114 -11.99 -7.59 -8.27
CA VAL A 114 -11.10 -8.74 -8.40
C VAL A 114 -10.61 -8.86 -9.84
N LYS A 115 -9.32 -9.16 -10.01
CA LYS A 115 -8.75 -9.47 -11.32
C LYS A 115 -9.51 -10.66 -11.95
N PRO A 116 -10.12 -10.49 -13.14
CA PRO A 116 -10.84 -11.56 -13.80
C PRO A 116 -9.88 -12.56 -14.45
N GLU A 117 -10.36 -13.77 -14.71
CA GLU A 117 -9.64 -14.77 -15.50
C GLU A 117 -9.82 -14.47 -17.00
N PRO A 118 -8.73 -14.40 -17.79
CA PRO A 118 -8.82 -14.13 -19.22
C PRO A 118 -9.49 -15.30 -19.96
N GLN A 119 -10.37 -15.00 -20.91
CA GLN A 119 -11.12 -16.01 -21.66
C GLN A 119 -10.48 -16.36 -22.99
N HIS A 120 -9.78 -15.42 -23.63
CA HIS A 120 -9.10 -15.67 -24.91
C HIS A 120 -7.62 -15.90 -24.70
N GLU A 121 -7.00 -16.80 -25.47
CA GLU A 121 -5.55 -17.05 -25.39
C GLU A 121 -4.69 -15.82 -25.71
N THR A 122 -5.20 -14.87 -26.49
CA THR A 122 -4.49 -13.66 -26.90
C THR A 122 -4.56 -12.49 -25.90
N THR A 123 -5.49 -12.52 -24.94
CA THR A 123 -5.77 -11.44 -23.98
C THR A 123 -4.58 -11.12 -23.07
N GLU A 124 -3.84 -10.06 -23.34
CA GLU A 124 -2.74 -9.61 -22.46
C GLU A 124 -3.24 -8.83 -21.25
N TRP A 125 -4.32 -8.07 -21.44
CA TRP A 125 -4.82 -7.09 -20.47
C TRP A 125 -6.26 -7.37 -20.10
N MET A 126 -6.65 -6.99 -18.88
CA MET A 126 -8.06 -6.95 -18.50
C MET A 126 -8.36 -5.58 -17.93
N ILE A 127 -9.44 -4.98 -18.43
CA ILE A 127 -9.94 -3.70 -18.00
C ILE A 127 -11.24 -3.97 -17.25
N VAL A 128 -11.24 -3.70 -15.95
CA VAL A 128 -12.46 -3.80 -15.15
C VAL A 128 -12.88 -2.40 -14.78
N LEU A 129 -14.15 -2.08 -14.99
CA LEU A 129 -14.65 -0.74 -14.72
C LEU A 129 -16.09 -0.79 -14.22
N ASP A 130 -16.44 0.26 -13.50
CA ASP A 130 -17.81 0.59 -13.13
C ASP A 130 -18.03 2.10 -13.36
N TYR A 131 -19.10 2.67 -12.82
CA TYR A 131 -19.37 4.10 -12.94
C TYR A 131 -18.58 4.99 -11.97
N ARG A 132 -17.64 4.43 -11.18
CA ARG A 132 -16.77 5.13 -10.21
C ARG A 132 -15.31 5.08 -10.59
N GLU A 133 -14.86 3.98 -11.18
CA GLU A 133 -13.45 3.77 -11.52
C GLU A 133 -13.23 2.80 -12.68
N ILE A 134 -11.97 2.79 -13.12
CA ILE A 134 -11.42 1.84 -14.09
C ILE A 134 -10.07 1.31 -13.60
N CYS A 135 -9.90 0.00 -13.71
CA CYS A 135 -8.75 -0.76 -13.29
C CYS A 135 -8.16 -1.53 -14.47
N LEU A 136 -6.86 -1.38 -14.69
CA LEU A 136 -6.09 -2.12 -15.68
C LEU A 136 -5.25 -3.20 -14.98
N TYR A 137 -5.44 -4.44 -15.41
CA TYR A 137 -4.69 -5.62 -14.98
C TYR A 137 -3.91 -6.21 -16.14
N HIS A 138 -2.80 -6.86 -15.83
CA HIS A 138 -2.05 -7.67 -16.78
C HIS A 138 -2.24 -9.17 -16.48
N ARG A 139 -2.35 -10.00 -17.52
CA ARG A 139 -2.53 -11.46 -17.40
C ARG A 139 -1.52 -12.11 -16.47
N ASP A 140 -0.24 -11.81 -16.65
CA ASP A 140 0.85 -12.54 -15.97
C ASP A 140 1.25 -11.94 -14.61
N VAL A 141 0.57 -10.88 -14.16
CA VAL A 141 0.84 -10.22 -12.87
C VAL A 141 -0.25 -10.60 -11.85
N SER A 142 0.09 -10.79 -10.58
CA SER A 142 -0.91 -11.10 -9.53
C SER A 142 -2.06 -10.09 -9.52
N GLY A 143 -3.26 -10.55 -9.18
CA GLY A 143 -4.44 -9.68 -9.04
C GLY A 143 -4.33 -8.62 -7.94
N LEU A 144 -3.29 -8.70 -7.11
CA LEU A 144 -2.91 -7.66 -6.15
C LEU A 144 -2.28 -6.43 -6.80
N PHE A 145 -1.93 -6.46 -8.09
CA PHE A 145 -1.34 -5.34 -8.81
C PHE A 145 -2.30 -4.86 -9.89
N CYS A 146 -2.71 -3.60 -9.82
CA CYS A 146 -3.53 -2.98 -10.85
C CYS A 146 -3.23 -1.49 -10.96
N GLN A 147 -3.40 -0.95 -12.16
CA GLN A 147 -3.42 0.50 -12.32
C GLN A 147 -4.86 0.99 -12.30
N ARG A 148 -5.20 1.74 -11.26
CA ARG A 148 -6.55 2.24 -11.01
C ARG A 148 -6.65 3.75 -11.25
N PHE A 149 -7.76 4.15 -11.83
CA PHE A 149 -8.19 5.54 -11.99
C PHE A 149 -9.63 5.68 -11.49
N ALA A 150 -9.83 6.46 -10.43
CA ALA A 150 -11.17 6.93 -10.10
C ALA A 150 -11.57 7.97 -11.14
N TRP A 151 -12.81 7.93 -11.65
CA TRP A 151 -13.24 8.87 -12.68
C TRP A 151 -13.14 10.32 -12.21
N GLU A 152 -13.44 10.60 -10.94
CA GLU A 152 -13.27 11.92 -10.33
C GLU A 152 -11.82 12.41 -10.37
N SER A 153 -10.86 11.50 -10.24
CA SER A 153 -9.43 11.85 -10.26
C SER A 153 -8.95 12.29 -11.64
N LEU A 154 -9.69 11.96 -12.71
CA LEU A 154 -9.37 12.37 -14.08
C LEU A 154 -9.66 13.86 -14.35
N ALA A 155 -10.26 14.59 -13.40
CA ALA A 155 -10.28 16.05 -13.47
C ALA A 155 -8.86 16.66 -13.38
N ASP A 156 -7.90 15.95 -12.78
CA ASP A 156 -6.49 16.33 -12.79
C ASP A 156 -5.84 15.95 -14.14
N LEU A 157 -5.19 16.92 -14.78
CA LEU A 157 -4.63 16.76 -16.11
C LEU A 157 -3.49 15.71 -16.16
N GLU A 158 -2.73 15.53 -15.09
CA GLU A 158 -1.65 14.54 -15.07
C GLU A 158 -2.21 13.12 -14.91
N GLN A 159 -3.23 12.93 -14.05
CA GLN A 159 -3.99 11.67 -14.02
C GLN A 159 -4.63 11.37 -15.37
N LEU A 160 -5.18 12.39 -16.03
CA LEU A 160 -5.81 12.29 -17.35
C LEU A 160 -4.87 11.78 -18.42
N LYS A 161 -3.68 12.37 -18.47
CA LYS A 161 -2.62 12.00 -19.40
C LYS A 161 -2.11 10.58 -19.12
N ALA A 162 -1.95 10.20 -17.85
CA ALA A 162 -1.57 8.85 -17.47
C ALA A 162 -2.62 7.82 -17.89
N PHE A 163 -3.90 8.09 -17.61
CA PHE A 163 -5.02 7.26 -18.03
C PHE A 163 -5.05 7.10 -19.56
N TYR A 164 -5.00 8.20 -20.30
CA TYR A 164 -4.98 8.16 -21.77
C TYR A 164 -3.77 7.38 -22.28
N PHE A 165 -2.57 7.68 -21.76
CA PHE A 165 -1.35 7.00 -22.20
C PHE A 165 -1.42 5.50 -21.97
N LEU A 166 -2.01 5.01 -20.88
CA LEU A 166 -2.03 3.58 -20.61
C LEU A 166 -3.08 2.82 -21.40
N LEU A 167 -4.26 3.42 -21.63
CA LEU A 167 -5.40 2.73 -22.23
C LEU A 167 -5.69 3.09 -23.70
N SER A 168 -5.08 4.14 -24.26
CA SER A 168 -5.40 4.56 -25.64
C SER A 168 -5.06 3.50 -26.67
N ARG A 169 -5.78 3.55 -27.80
CA ARG A 169 -5.50 2.73 -28.99
C ARG A 169 -4.02 2.75 -29.39
N ARG A 170 -3.34 3.90 -29.24
CA ARG A 170 -1.96 4.11 -29.70
C ARG A 170 -0.90 3.44 -28.82
N THR A 171 -1.27 2.96 -27.64
CA THR A 171 -0.34 2.52 -26.60
C THR A 171 -0.66 1.14 -26.06
N LEU A 172 -1.95 0.81 -25.89
CA LEU A 172 -2.39 -0.50 -25.41
C LEU A 172 -2.35 -1.56 -26.52
N LEU A 173 -2.80 -1.22 -27.73
CA LEU A 173 -2.72 -2.12 -28.89
C LEU A 173 -1.30 -2.23 -29.44
N ARG A 174 -1.02 -3.36 -30.08
CA ARG A 174 0.17 -3.57 -30.90
C ARG A 174 0.03 -2.83 -32.24
N GLY A 175 1.09 -2.76 -33.06
CA GLY A 175 1.01 -2.13 -34.38
C GLY A 175 0.06 -2.87 -35.35
N ILE A 176 0.04 -4.21 -35.27
CA ILE A 176 -0.80 -5.12 -36.03
C ILE A 176 -1.13 -6.36 -35.18
N ALA A 177 -2.21 -7.08 -35.53
CA ALA A 177 -2.76 -8.21 -34.76
C ALA A 177 -1.73 -9.26 -34.33
N ASN A 178 -0.89 -9.71 -35.26
CA ASN A 178 0.06 -10.81 -35.01
C ASN A 178 1.50 -10.32 -34.85
N SER A 179 1.69 -9.04 -34.46
CA SER A 179 3.04 -8.52 -34.22
C SER A 179 3.67 -9.19 -33.00
N GLU A 180 4.95 -9.56 -33.10
CA GLU A 180 5.77 -9.91 -31.93
C GLU A 180 6.20 -8.66 -31.14
N GLU A 181 6.05 -7.45 -31.72
CA GLU A 181 6.35 -6.21 -31.03
C GLU A 181 5.36 -5.96 -29.88
N ARG A 182 5.93 -5.72 -28.70
CA ARG A 182 5.19 -5.34 -27.49
C ARG A 182 4.57 -3.96 -27.65
N SER A 183 3.35 -3.79 -27.13
CA SER A 183 2.69 -2.48 -27.05
C SER A 183 3.48 -1.54 -26.14
N ARG A 184 3.24 -0.23 -26.26
CA ARG A 184 3.94 0.76 -25.42
C ARG A 184 3.60 0.60 -23.94
N THR A 185 2.37 0.20 -23.65
CA THR A 185 1.92 -0.10 -22.28
C THR A 185 2.65 -1.33 -21.72
N THR A 186 2.83 -2.40 -22.52
CA THR A 186 3.61 -3.58 -22.11
C THR A 186 5.10 -3.27 -21.90
N GLN A 187 5.71 -2.48 -22.80
CA GLN A 187 7.09 -2.03 -22.63
C GLN A 187 7.28 -1.21 -21.35
N LEU A 188 6.31 -0.36 -21.00
CA LEU A 188 6.34 0.40 -19.75
C LEU A 188 6.22 -0.51 -18.52
N LEU A 189 5.43 -1.59 -18.59
CA LEU A 189 5.34 -2.58 -17.51
C LEU A 189 6.68 -3.28 -17.27
N GLU A 190 7.33 -3.73 -18.34
CA GLU A 190 8.67 -4.35 -18.29
C GLU A 190 9.72 -3.39 -17.72
N GLU A 191 9.71 -2.13 -18.20
CA GLU A 191 10.58 -1.06 -17.70
C GLU A 191 10.35 -0.78 -16.20
N SER A 192 9.09 -0.78 -15.76
CA SER A 192 8.72 -0.59 -14.35
C SER A 192 9.27 -1.73 -13.49
N HIS A 193 9.02 -2.98 -13.87
CA HIS A 193 9.53 -4.14 -13.13
C HIS A 193 11.06 -4.17 -13.08
N GLN A 194 11.73 -3.81 -14.16
CA GLN A 194 13.20 -3.74 -14.19
C GLN A 194 13.71 -2.67 -13.21
N LEU A 195 13.16 -1.45 -13.27
CA LEU A 195 13.56 -0.37 -12.38
C LEU A 195 13.34 -0.76 -10.91
N GLU A 196 12.17 -1.30 -10.58
CA GLU A 196 11.84 -1.71 -9.22
C GLU A 196 12.79 -2.78 -8.69
N ALA A 197 13.15 -3.77 -9.52
CA ALA A 197 14.12 -4.79 -9.15
C ALA A 197 15.52 -4.21 -8.90
N GLU A 198 15.95 -3.25 -9.72
CA GLU A 198 17.23 -2.55 -9.56
C GLU A 198 17.25 -1.68 -8.29
N VAL A 199 16.19 -0.90 -8.06
CA VAL A 199 16.00 -0.08 -6.86
C VAL A 199 16.01 -0.94 -5.60
N LEU A 200 15.21 -2.02 -5.56
CA LEU A 200 15.16 -2.95 -4.42
C LEU A 200 16.54 -3.57 -4.15
N LYS A 201 17.24 -4.04 -5.18
CA LYS A 201 18.57 -4.65 -5.04
C LYS A 201 19.59 -3.65 -4.49
N ASN A 202 19.57 -2.41 -4.98
CA ASN A 202 20.45 -1.34 -4.54
C ASN A 202 20.15 -0.95 -3.09
N PHE A 203 18.89 -0.64 -2.79
CA PHE A 203 18.45 -0.21 -1.47
C PHE A 203 18.70 -1.29 -0.40
N HIS A 204 18.27 -2.53 -0.67
CA HIS A 204 18.53 -3.68 0.21
C HIS A 204 20.03 -3.85 0.50
N SER A 205 20.91 -3.63 -0.49
CA SER A 205 22.37 -3.72 -0.31
C SER A 205 22.89 -2.79 0.78
N HIS A 206 22.44 -1.54 0.73
CA HIS A 206 22.90 -0.50 1.63
C HIS A 206 22.31 -0.75 3.01
N TYR A 207 21.00 -0.97 3.08
CA TYR A 207 20.28 -1.25 4.31
C TYR A 207 20.84 -2.47 5.05
N TYR A 208 21.04 -3.60 4.35
CA TYR A 208 21.63 -4.82 4.90
C TYR A 208 23.02 -4.59 5.50
N LYS A 209 23.88 -3.86 4.77
CA LYS A 209 25.25 -3.57 5.20
C LYS A 209 25.26 -2.72 6.47
N ILE A 210 24.46 -1.65 6.50
CA ILE A 210 24.33 -0.75 7.65
C ILE A 210 23.83 -1.52 8.86
N ARG A 211 22.75 -2.30 8.70
CA ARG A 211 22.22 -3.16 9.77
C ARG A 211 23.27 -4.11 10.32
N SER A 212 24.00 -4.80 9.43
CA SER A 212 25.07 -5.72 9.83
C SER A 212 26.14 -5.05 10.68
N GLN A 213 26.52 -3.82 10.33
CA GLN A 213 27.53 -3.06 11.06
C GLN A 213 27.01 -2.57 12.40
N LEU A 214 25.77 -2.07 12.45
CA LEU A 214 25.10 -1.68 13.69
C LEU A 214 25.01 -2.85 14.67
N ILE A 215 24.55 -4.02 14.23
CA ILE A 215 24.46 -5.21 15.08
C ILE A 215 25.83 -5.59 15.66
N LYS A 216 26.89 -5.54 14.84
CA LYS A 216 28.26 -5.85 15.29
C LYS A 216 28.79 -4.84 16.30
N ASP A 217 28.61 -3.54 16.02
CA ASP A 217 29.04 -2.45 16.91
C ASP A 217 28.26 -2.48 18.24
N PHE A 218 26.94 -2.58 18.19
CA PHE A 218 26.08 -2.65 19.38
C PHE A 218 26.41 -3.87 20.23
N ARG A 219 26.57 -5.05 19.61
CA ARG A 219 26.99 -6.25 20.33
C ARG A 219 28.33 -6.05 21.05
N TYR A 220 29.31 -5.46 20.36
CA TYR A 220 30.62 -5.20 20.96
C TYR A 220 30.50 -4.29 22.19
N ARG A 221 29.77 -3.17 22.08
CA ARG A 221 29.53 -2.25 23.19
C ARG A 221 28.78 -2.90 24.34
N LEU A 222 27.74 -3.68 24.04
CA LEU A 222 26.95 -4.39 25.05
C LEU A 222 27.78 -5.45 25.79
N LEU A 223 28.73 -6.11 25.12
CA LEU A 223 29.67 -7.04 25.77
C LEU A 223 30.60 -6.32 26.75
N LEU A 224 31.10 -5.13 26.38
CA LEU A 224 31.91 -4.32 27.28
C LEU A 224 31.11 -3.90 28.52
N LEU A 225 29.84 -3.51 28.33
CA LEU A 225 28.95 -3.15 29.44
C LEU A 225 28.62 -4.34 30.34
N ALA A 226 28.38 -5.52 29.77
CA ALA A 226 28.10 -6.75 30.53
C ALA A 226 29.31 -7.22 31.36
N GLN A 227 30.53 -6.88 30.93
CA GLN A 227 31.79 -7.24 31.60
C GLN A 227 32.32 -6.16 32.54
N ALA A 228 31.73 -4.95 32.53
CA ALA A 228 32.17 -3.86 33.38
C ALA A 228 31.93 -4.22 34.86
N PRO A 229 32.91 -4.00 35.75
CA PRO A 229 32.70 -4.19 37.18
C PRO A 229 31.56 -3.28 37.66
N ASN A 230 30.75 -3.75 38.61
CA ASN A 230 29.65 -3.01 39.26
C ASN A 230 30.21 -1.81 40.07
N THR A 231 30.84 -0.84 39.41
CA THR A 231 31.26 0.42 40.02
C THR A 231 30.07 1.36 39.99
N GLY A 232 29.21 1.24 41.01
CA GLY A 232 28.37 2.26 41.65
C GLY A 232 27.85 3.51 40.91
N ASN A 233 27.80 3.55 39.58
CA ASN A 233 27.15 4.64 38.86
C ASN A 233 25.64 4.44 39.00
N LEU A 234 25.08 5.18 39.96
CA LEU A 234 23.68 5.15 40.39
C LEU A 234 22.67 5.46 39.26
N GLU A 235 23.14 6.00 38.12
CA GLU A 235 22.25 6.56 37.09
C GLU A 235 21.75 5.54 36.07
N THR A 236 22.40 4.39 35.92
CA THR A 236 21.93 3.32 35.02
C THR A 236 22.16 1.95 35.66
N ASN A 237 21.21 1.50 36.48
CA ASN A 237 21.12 0.10 36.97
C ASN A 237 20.79 -0.89 35.83
N LEU A 238 21.51 -0.82 34.71
CA LEU A 238 21.27 -1.61 33.52
C LEU A 238 22.11 -2.89 33.60
N ARG A 239 21.51 -3.98 34.07
CA ARG A 239 22.16 -5.29 34.14
C ARG A 239 21.90 -6.05 32.84
N ILE A 240 22.94 -6.27 32.05
CA ILE A 240 22.86 -6.98 30.76
C ILE A 240 23.51 -8.35 30.92
N ASN A 241 22.77 -9.42 30.64
CA ASN A 241 23.34 -10.76 30.62
C ASN A 241 24.03 -11.02 29.28
N THR A 242 25.20 -11.65 29.31
CA THR A 242 25.98 -11.98 28.10
C THR A 242 25.18 -12.83 27.09
N GLU A 243 24.28 -13.69 27.57
CA GLU A 243 23.43 -14.55 26.74
C GLU A 243 22.42 -13.74 25.91
N ASP A 244 21.95 -12.61 26.43
CA ASP A 244 20.92 -11.77 25.81
C ASP A 244 21.52 -10.71 24.86
N VAL A 245 22.82 -10.44 24.94
CA VAL A 245 23.52 -9.37 24.21
C VAL A 245 23.20 -9.38 22.72
N ILE A 246 23.22 -10.54 22.07
CA ILE A 246 22.97 -10.62 20.62
C ILE A 246 21.51 -10.27 20.28
N ALA A 247 20.56 -10.75 21.08
CA ALA A 247 19.15 -10.42 20.91
C ALA A 247 18.91 -8.92 21.07
N ILE A 248 19.47 -8.33 22.13
CA ILE A 248 19.40 -6.89 22.39
C ILE A 248 20.05 -6.10 21.25
N ALA A 249 21.24 -6.49 20.80
CA ALA A 249 21.93 -5.81 19.70
C ALA A 249 21.12 -5.82 18.40
N ILE A 250 20.48 -6.95 18.10
CA ILE A 250 19.62 -7.09 16.93
C ILE A 250 18.40 -6.17 17.05
N TYR A 251 17.69 -6.24 18.18
CA TYR A 251 16.51 -5.41 18.44
C TYR A 251 16.84 -3.93 18.34
N GLN A 252 17.90 -3.47 19.02
CA GLN A 252 18.27 -2.04 19.05
C GLN A 252 18.74 -1.53 17.68
N ALA A 253 19.47 -2.35 16.91
CA ALA A 253 19.82 -1.99 15.54
C ALA A 253 18.58 -1.87 14.65
N GLN A 254 17.62 -2.79 14.79
CA GLN A 254 16.39 -2.77 14.01
C GLN A 254 15.48 -1.61 14.41
N LYS A 255 15.37 -1.30 15.71
CA LYS A 255 14.62 -0.14 16.22
C LYS A 255 15.18 1.19 15.69
N LEU A 256 16.50 1.35 15.71
CA LEU A 256 17.15 2.52 15.11
C LEU A 256 16.82 2.65 13.62
N LEU A 257 16.94 1.55 12.86
CA LEU A 257 16.65 1.58 11.42
C LEU A 257 15.16 1.84 11.14
N ASN A 258 14.25 1.32 11.96
CA ASN A 258 12.82 1.61 11.85
C ASN A 258 12.53 3.10 12.06
N ARG A 259 13.16 3.74 13.05
CA ARG A 259 13.06 5.20 13.28
C ARG A 259 13.56 5.99 12.07
N ILE A 260 14.69 5.58 11.50
CA ILE A 260 15.26 6.22 10.31
C ILE A 260 14.36 6.06 9.10
N LEU A 261 13.84 4.86 8.84
CA LEU A 261 12.90 4.61 7.74
C LEU A 261 11.62 5.42 7.91
N PHE A 262 11.11 5.52 9.13
CA PHE A 262 9.93 6.36 9.40
C PHE A 262 10.20 7.82 9.05
N VAL A 263 11.30 8.40 9.55
CA VAL A 263 11.64 9.80 9.28
C VAL A 263 11.86 10.04 7.79
N ALA A 264 12.60 9.16 7.11
CA ALA A 264 12.87 9.25 5.67
C ALA A 264 11.57 9.16 4.84
N CYS A 265 10.67 8.25 5.17
CA CYS A 265 9.35 8.18 4.52
C CYS A 265 8.53 9.45 4.75
N CYS A 266 8.57 10.00 5.97
CA CYS A 266 7.74 11.16 6.32
C CYS A 266 8.27 12.47 5.73
N GLU A 267 9.59 12.66 5.63
CA GLU A 267 10.17 13.85 5.00
C GLU A 267 9.85 13.91 3.49
N ASP A 268 9.94 12.77 2.78
CA ASP A 268 9.64 12.70 1.34
C ASP A 268 8.14 12.81 1.03
N ARG A 269 7.27 12.53 2.01
CA ARG A 269 5.81 12.69 1.90
C ARG A 269 5.30 14.03 2.41
N GLY A 270 6.20 14.90 2.88
CA GLY A 270 5.85 16.20 3.45
C GLY A 270 5.10 16.13 4.79
N LEU A 271 5.15 15.00 5.48
CA LEU A 271 4.62 14.83 6.85
C LEU A 271 5.61 15.36 7.90
N LEU A 272 6.90 15.35 7.58
CA LEU A 272 7.96 16.01 8.35
C LEU A 272 8.68 17.03 7.46
N PRO A 273 9.38 18.01 8.05
CA PRO A 273 10.28 18.89 7.29
C PRO A 273 11.24 18.10 6.40
N ALA A 274 11.46 18.59 5.19
CA ALA A 274 12.36 17.95 4.23
C ALA A 274 13.80 17.91 4.77
N HIS A 275 14.51 16.82 4.48
CA HIS A 275 15.95 16.66 4.72
C HIS A 275 16.39 16.67 6.19
N LEU A 276 15.53 16.33 7.15
CA LEU A 276 15.87 16.31 8.58
C LEU A 276 17.12 15.46 8.87
N ILE A 277 17.19 14.24 8.32
CA ILE A 277 18.32 13.33 8.56
C ILE A 277 19.62 13.92 8.00
N LYS A 278 19.54 14.50 6.79
CA LYS A 278 20.68 15.12 6.12
C LYS A 278 21.15 16.35 6.90
N ASP A 279 20.24 17.23 7.28
CA ASP A 279 20.53 18.47 7.99
C ASP A 279 21.13 18.17 9.37
N ALA A 280 20.62 17.17 10.09
CA ALA A 280 21.20 16.73 11.35
C ALA A 280 22.61 16.15 11.21
N TYR A 281 22.92 15.51 10.08
CA TYR A 281 24.26 15.03 9.79
C TYR A 281 25.24 16.17 9.44
N GLU A 282 24.76 17.15 8.66
CA GLU A 282 25.57 18.28 8.17
C GLU A 282 25.70 19.41 9.21
N PHE A 283 24.86 19.40 10.25
CA PHE A 283 24.89 20.38 11.32
C PHE A 283 26.18 20.31 12.15
N ILE A 284 26.87 21.44 12.22
CA ILE A 284 28.05 21.65 13.07
C ILE A 284 27.68 22.68 14.12
N ASN A 285 27.76 22.30 15.40
CA ASN A 285 27.57 23.22 16.51
C ASN A 285 28.86 24.04 16.73
N PRO A 286 28.86 25.38 16.51
CA PRO A 286 30.09 26.17 16.61
C PRO A 286 30.52 26.45 18.06
N TYR A 287 29.68 26.13 19.05
CA TYR A 287 29.93 26.43 20.45
C TYR A 287 30.40 25.22 21.27
N VAL A 288 29.96 24.02 20.90
CA VAL A 288 30.28 22.77 21.60
C VAL A 288 30.45 21.65 20.59
N GLU A 289 31.53 20.87 20.72
CA GLU A 289 31.71 19.65 19.92
C GLU A 289 30.59 18.65 20.26
N GLN A 290 29.79 18.31 19.25
CA GLN A 290 28.60 17.49 19.40
C GLN A 290 28.62 16.37 18.37
N HIS A 291 28.53 15.13 18.84
CA HIS A 291 28.41 13.97 17.97
C HIS A 291 27.08 13.98 17.21
N ILE A 292 27.09 13.47 15.98
CA ILE A 292 25.93 13.45 15.09
C ILE A 292 24.80 12.63 15.70
N TRP A 293 25.13 11.61 16.49
CA TRP A 293 24.17 10.79 17.21
C TRP A 293 23.21 11.60 18.09
N GLU A 294 23.69 12.67 18.73
CA GLU A 294 22.85 13.54 19.55
C GLU A 294 21.82 14.31 18.71
N ASN A 295 22.16 14.66 17.46
CA ASN A 295 21.25 15.31 16.53
C ASN A 295 20.15 14.35 16.07
N TYR A 296 20.49 13.09 15.77
CA TYR A 296 19.49 12.07 15.44
C TYR A 296 18.55 11.77 16.62
N LYS A 297 19.08 11.68 17.84
CA LYS A 297 18.25 11.57 19.06
C LYS A 297 17.36 12.79 19.27
N ALA A 298 17.77 13.99 18.83
CA ALA A 298 16.91 15.16 18.86
C ALA A 298 15.71 14.99 17.91
N ILE A 299 15.95 14.56 16.67
CA ILE A 299 14.88 14.27 15.70
C ILE A 299 13.88 13.25 16.28
N PHE A 300 14.35 12.14 16.85
CA PHE A 300 13.46 11.13 17.43
C PHE A 300 12.57 11.70 18.55
N ARG A 301 13.13 12.58 19.39
CA ARG A 301 12.35 13.29 20.42
C ARG A 301 11.35 14.27 19.81
N TRP A 302 11.71 14.95 18.72
CA TRP A 302 10.80 15.86 18.01
C TRP A 302 9.64 15.11 17.38
N VAL A 303 9.87 13.94 16.78
CA VAL A 303 8.80 13.09 16.27
C VAL A 303 7.89 12.65 17.44
N GLN A 304 8.45 12.21 18.57
CA GLN A 304 7.64 11.75 19.70
C GLN A 304 6.80 12.86 20.38
N LYS A 305 7.37 14.07 20.53
CA LYS A 305 6.81 15.12 21.40
C LYS A 305 6.44 16.42 20.67
N GLY A 306 6.71 16.50 19.38
CA GLY A 306 6.67 17.73 18.60
C GLY A 306 7.90 18.62 18.84
N ASN A 307 8.09 19.59 17.96
CA ASN A 307 9.04 20.68 18.13
C ASN A 307 8.49 21.97 17.50
N PRO A 308 7.89 22.88 18.30
CA PRO A 308 7.34 24.14 17.78
C PRO A 308 8.42 25.16 17.41
N ASN A 309 9.66 24.97 17.87
CA ASN A 309 10.76 25.93 17.71
C ASN A 309 11.66 25.62 16.50
N TYR A 310 11.41 24.51 15.80
CA TYR A 310 12.09 24.26 14.53
C TYR A 310 11.54 25.23 13.47
N HIS A 311 12.36 25.62 12.48
CA HIS A 311 11.96 26.62 11.49
C HIS A 311 10.67 26.25 10.73
N SER A 312 10.43 24.94 10.58
CA SER A 312 9.14 24.36 10.20
C SER A 312 8.64 23.56 11.39
N PRO A 313 7.59 23.99 12.10
CA PRO A 313 7.10 23.29 13.28
C PRO A 313 6.84 21.81 13.01
N ILE A 314 7.32 20.95 13.92
CA ILE A 314 7.13 19.51 13.84
C ILE A 314 5.98 19.14 14.77
N GLU A 315 4.93 18.53 14.22
CA GLU A 315 3.84 17.98 15.01
C GLU A 315 4.28 16.69 15.70
N ALA A 316 3.63 16.38 16.84
CA ALA A 316 3.91 15.16 17.56
C ALA A 316 3.24 13.97 16.87
N HIS A 317 4.01 12.90 16.68
CA HIS A 317 3.57 11.59 16.20
C HIS A 317 3.94 10.53 17.26
N PRO A 318 3.24 10.48 18.42
CA PRO A 318 3.59 9.57 19.50
C PRO A 318 3.46 8.11 19.08
N SER A 319 4.53 7.34 19.28
CA SER A 319 4.55 5.89 19.08
C SER A 319 5.65 5.28 19.96
N GLY A 320 5.44 4.05 20.44
CA GLY A 320 6.43 3.21 21.08
C GLY A 320 7.72 3.06 20.27
N LEU A 321 7.67 3.24 18.95
CA LEU A 321 8.88 3.30 18.11
C LEU A 321 9.82 4.44 18.53
N PHE A 322 9.29 5.62 18.91
CA PHE A 322 10.07 6.81 19.26
C PHE A 322 10.14 7.10 20.77
N GLU A 323 9.55 6.25 21.60
CA GLU A 323 9.75 6.31 23.05
C GLU A 323 11.22 6.17 23.43
N SER A 324 11.64 6.88 24.48
CA SER A 324 13.04 6.85 24.90
C SER A 324 13.45 5.46 25.38
N ASP A 325 14.49 4.92 24.75
CA ASP A 325 14.99 3.57 25.00
C ASP A 325 16.23 3.62 25.89
N ARG A 326 16.18 2.94 27.05
CA ARG A 326 17.27 2.91 28.03
C ARG A 326 18.57 2.37 27.48
N ILE A 327 18.52 1.49 26.49
CA ILE A 327 19.70 0.87 25.88
C ILE A 327 20.14 1.70 24.69
N LEU A 328 19.28 1.88 23.69
CA LEU A 328 19.66 2.56 22.44
C LEU A 328 20.00 4.04 22.64
N ASP A 329 19.22 4.78 23.42
CA ASP A 329 19.38 6.23 23.50
C ASP A 329 20.40 6.67 24.58
N HIS A 330 20.60 5.83 25.61
CA HIS A 330 21.38 6.16 26.80
C HIS A 330 22.63 5.30 27.01
N ALA A 331 22.58 3.99 26.74
CA ALA A 331 23.71 3.09 26.98
C ALA A 331 24.59 2.87 25.73
N LEU A 332 23.98 2.93 24.54
CA LEU A 332 24.65 2.79 23.25
C LEU A 332 25.04 4.14 22.66
N PHE A 333 26.04 4.10 21.78
CA PHE A 333 26.53 5.25 21.02
C PHE A 333 26.74 4.84 19.57
N VAL A 334 26.24 5.64 18.64
CA VAL A 334 26.45 5.44 17.19
C VAL A 334 27.54 6.40 16.72
N GLY A 335 28.70 5.86 16.33
CA GLY A 335 29.81 6.69 15.84
C GLY A 335 29.46 7.48 14.57
N ASP A 336 30.13 8.61 14.35
CA ASP A 336 29.82 9.53 13.25
C ASP A 336 29.95 8.88 11.86
N GLU A 337 30.84 7.91 11.68
CA GLU A 337 30.93 7.13 10.44
C GLU A 337 29.71 6.21 10.22
N LEU A 338 29.14 5.61 11.27
CA LEU A 338 27.88 4.88 11.15
C LEU A 338 26.72 5.85 10.92
N CYS A 339 26.72 7.03 11.55
CA CYS A 339 25.73 8.07 11.27
C CYS A 339 25.78 8.54 9.81
N ARG A 340 26.99 8.68 9.23
CA ARG A 340 27.20 8.95 7.79
C ARG A 340 26.58 7.87 6.93
N GLN A 341 26.80 6.60 7.26
CA GLN A 341 26.21 5.50 6.50
C GLN A 341 24.69 5.44 6.66
N ILE A 342 24.15 5.70 7.84
CA ILE A 342 22.70 5.80 8.09
C ILE A 342 22.07 6.90 7.22
N LYS A 343 22.73 8.06 7.07
CA LYS A 343 22.26 9.14 6.19
C LYS A 343 22.06 8.65 4.75
N GLU A 344 22.88 7.71 4.27
CA GLU A 344 22.72 7.15 2.92
C GLU A 344 21.40 6.38 2.73
N ILE A 345 20.65 6.08 3.78
CA ILE A 345 19.28 5.54 3.67
C ILE A 345 18.33 6.64 3.19
N ALA A 346 18.47 7.87 3.70
CA ALA A 346 17.65 9.04 3.35
C ALA A 346 17.97 9.64 1.97
N ARG A 347 18.93 9.07 1.22
CA ARG A 347 19.21 9.49 -0.16
C ARG A 347 18.23 8.85 -1.17
N PHE A 348 17.59 7.77 -0.77
CA PHE A 348 16.58 7.09 -1.59
C PHE A 348 15.28 7.87 -1.46
N ASP A 349 14.57 8.01 -2.57
CA ASP A 349 13.31 8.74 -2.63
C ASP A 349 12.16 7.80 -2.22
N PHE A 350 11.65 7.98 -1.01
CA PHE A 350 10.52 7.24 -0.46
C PHE A 350 9.15 7.78 -0.90
N GLY A 351 9.13 8.88 -1.65
CA GLY A 351 7.95 9.40 -2.32
C GLY A 351 7.68 8.70 -3.66
N GLU A 352 8.75 8.36 -4.40
CA GLU A 352 8.63 7.79 -5.75
C GLU A 352 9.40 6.49 -6.00
N ASP A 353 10.67 6.36 -5.57
CA ASP A 353 11.52 5.18 -5.87
C ASP A 353 11.19 3.98 -4.98
N ILE A 354 11.06 4.22 -3.67
CA ILE A 354 10.76 3.16 -2.70
C ILE A 354 9.25 3.01 -2.60
N THR A 355 8.69 2.31 -3.59
CA THR A 355 7.27 1.97 -3.63
C THR A 355 6.89 1.06 -2.44
N ARG A 356 5.58 0.99 -2.15
CA ARG A 356 5.07 0.18 -1.04
C ARG A 356 5.51 -1.28 -1.11
N HIS A 357 5.41 -1.92 -2.28
CA HIS A 357 5.80 -3.33 -2.42
C HIS A 357 7.32 -3.54 -2.31
N ILE A 358 8.14 -2.55 -2.65
CA ILE A 358 9.59 -2.57 -2.39
C ILE A 358 9.85 -2.55 -0.88
N LEU A 359 9.18 -1.67 -0.14
CA LEU A 359 9.32 -1.57 1.31
C LEU A 359 8.83 -2.86 2.00
N THR A 360 7.70 -3.41 1.56
CA THR A 360 7.19 -4.71 2.02
C THR A 360 8.18 -5.84 1.76
N ALA A 361 8.82 -5.88 0.58
CA ALA A 361 9.84 -6.87 0.27
C ALA A 361 11.09 -6.72 1.17
N LEU A 362 11.50 -5.49 1.47
CA LEU A 362 12.60 -5.21 2.41
C LEU A 362 12.29 -5.75 3.81
N PHE A 363 11.07 -5.52 4.32
CA PHE A 363 10.65 -5.99 5.63
C PHE A 363 10.54 -7.51 5.72
N ASP A 364 9.94 -8.14 4.70
CA ASP A 364 9.82 -9.60 4.61
C ASP A 364 11.21 -10.28 4.62
N ASP A 365 12.17 -9.76 3.86
CA ASP A 365 13.54 -10.31 3.89
C ASP A 365 14.30 -9.96 5.16
N SER A 366 14.05 -8.78 5.74
CA SER A 366 14.62 -8.37 7.03
C SER A 366 14.34 -9.39 8.13
N ILE A 367 13.10 -9.81 8.30
CA ILE A 367 12.72 -10.78 9.35
C ILE A 367 13.44 -12.11 9.18
N LYS A 368 13.56 -12.57 7.94
CA LYS A 368 14.25 -13.83 7.63
C LYS A 368 15.74 -13.73 7.91
N GLU A 369 16.36 -12.58 7.64
CA GLU A 369 17.77 -12.33 7.92
C GLU A 369 18.02 -12.17 9.42
N LEU A 370 17.20 -11.43 10.14
CA LEU A 370 17.29 -11.27 11.61
C LEU A 370 17.18 -12.64 12.32
N SER A 371 16.29 -13.49 11.84
CA SER A 371 16.19 -14.89 12.29
C SER A 371 17.46 -15.70 12.07
N GLN A 372 18.26 -15.37 11.04
CA GLN A 372 19.56 -15.99 10.78
C GLN A 372 20.67 -15.42 11.69
N TYR A 373 20.69 -14.09 11.93
CA TYR A 373 21.64 -13.46 12.87
C TYR A 373 21.56 -14.07 14.27
N ARG A 374 20.36 -14.43 14.72
CA ARG A 374 20.14 -15.09 16.02
C ARG A 374 20.77 -16.50 16.09
N LYS A 375 20.87 -17.21 14.96
CA LYS A 375 21.38 -18.59 14.91
C LYS A 375 22.89 -18.66 14.69
N ASP A 376 23.43 -17.88 13.75
CA ASP A 376 24.84 -17.96 13.36
C ASP A 376 25.32 -16.65 12.73
N LEU A 377 26.19 -15.94 13.44
CA LEU A 377 26.86 -14.72 12.97
C LEU A 377 27.98 -14.98 11.94
N GLY A 378 28.45 -16.23 11.80
CA GLY A 378 29.48 -16.63 10.83
C GLY A 378 28.92 -16.89 9.43
N ASN A 379 27.65 -17.32 9.32
CA ASN A 379 26.98 -17.62 8.05
C ASN A 379 26.42 -16.39 7.29
N LEU A 380 26.79 -15.18 7.72
CA LEU A 380 26.33 -13.91 7.15
C LEU A 380 26.83 -13.63 5.72
N SER A 381 27.63 -14.51 5.14
CA SER A 381 28.23 -14.35 3.81
C SER A 381 27.28 -14.68 2.66
N LYS A 382 26.17 -15.38 2.91
CA LYS A 382 25.13 -15.62 1.89
C LYS A 382 24.08 -14.51 1.91
N ARG A 383 24.41 -13.41 1.25
CA ARG A 383 23.46 -12.33 0.96
C ARG A 383 22.25 -12.90 0.22
N ARG A 384 21.05 -12.69 0.76
CA ARG A 384 19.81 -13.03 0.05
C ARG A 384 19.57 -11.99 -1.04
N THR A 385 19.11 -12.46 -2.19
CA THR A 385 18.61 -11.57 -3.24
C THR A 385 17.11 -11.41 -3.04
N PRO A 386 16.62 -10.22 -2.67
CA PRO A 386 15.19 -9.99 -2.55
C PRO A 386 14.50 -10.17 -3.90
N LYS A 387 13.24 -10.61 -3.84
CA LYS A 387 12.39 -10.81 -5.02
C LYS A 387 11.18 -9.91 -4.93
N LEU A 388 10.73 -9.44 -6.08
CA LEU A 388 9.55 -8.61 -6.23
C LEU A 388 8.60 -9.25 -7.25
N PRO A 389 7.30 -9.40 -6.93
CA PRO A 389 6.72 -9.32 -5.59
C PRO A 389 7.30 -10.37 -4.63
N CYS A 390 7.35 -10.08 -3.33
CA CYS A 390 7.76 -11.07 -2.34
C CYS A 390 6.65 -12.11 -2.10
N LYS A 391 7.01 -13.27 -1.52
CA LYS A 391 6.03 -14.36 -1.28
C LYS A 391 4.89 -13.92 -0.36
N ALA A 392 5.19 -13.10 0.64
CA ALA A 392 4.18 -12.59 1.56
C ALA A 392 3.10 -11.76 0.82
N ILE A 393 3.49 -10.95 -0.17
CA ILE A 393 2.54 -10.23 -1.02
C ILE A 393 1.68 -11.23 -1.79
N LEU A 394 2.28 -12.16 -2.52
CA LEU A 394 1.54 -13.12 -3.34
C LEU A 394 0.54 -13.97 -2.52
N HIS A 395 0.91 -14.34 -1.28
CA HIS A 395 0.01 -15.09 -0.41
C HIS A 395 -1.10 -14.23 0.19
N SER A 396 -0.92 -12.90 0.29
CA SER A 396 -1.94 -12.02 0.88
C SER A 396 -3.23 -11.91 0.06
N GLU A 397 -3.26 -12.43 -1.16
CA GLU A 397 -4.48 -12.54 -1.96
C GLU A 397 -5.54 -13.42 -1.28
N SER A 398 -5.13 -14.41 -0.47
CA SER A 398 -6.05 -15.24 0.32
C SER A 398 -6.82 -14.42 1.34
N VAL A 399 -6.20 -13.36 1.90
CA VAL A 399 -6.81 -12.49 2.91
C VAL A 399 -8.07 -11.83 2.36
N ILE A 400 -8.00 -11.29 1.13
CA ILE A 400 -9.15 -10.65 0.46
C ILE A 400 -10.30 -11.65 0.35
N ARG A 401 -10.03 -12.87 -0.13
CA ARG A 401 -11.07 -13.91 -0.28
C ARG A 401 -11.68 -14.32 1.05
N THR A 402 -10.85 -14.50 2.08
CA THR A 402 -11.31 -14.86 3.44
C THR A 402 -12.20 -13.76 4.03
N LEU A 403 -11.85 -12.49 3.86
CA LEU A 403 -12.64 -11.38 4.37
C LEU A 403 -13.94 -11.21 3.60
N GLN A 404 -13.91 -11.33 2.27
CA GLN A 404 -15.12 -11.35 1.44
C GLN A 404 -16.09 -12.43 1.92
N GLN A 405 -15.62 -13.68 2.10
CA GLN A 405 -16.44 -14.79 2.57
C GLN A 405 -17.06 -14.54 3.95
N HIS A 406 -16.31 -13.95 4.89
CA HIS A 406 -16.82 -13.66 6.24
C HIS A 406 -17.85 -12.52 6.25
N LEU A 407 -17.67 -11.52 5.38
CA LEU A 407 -18.55 -10.36 5.34
C LEU A 407 -19.81 -10.59 4.50
N SER A 408 -19.78 -11.55 3.56
CA SER A 408 -20.92 -11.90 2.71
C SER A 408 -22.22 -12.11 3.50
N LEU A 409 -23.24 -11.34 3.12
CA LEU A 409 -24.63 -11.53 3.54
C LEU A 409 -25.28 -12.38 2.44
N GLY A 410 -25.87 -13.53 2.78
CA GLY A 410 -26.47 -14.42 1.77
C GLY A 410 -27.52 -13.70 0.91
N ASN A 411 -27.49 -13.94 -0.41
CA ASN A 411 -28.39 -13.28 -1.36
C ASN A 411 -29.86 -13.66 -1.11
N LYS A 412 -30.76 -12.68 -1.15
CA LYS A 412 -32.19 -12.92 -1.36
C LYS A 412 -32.51 -12.62 -2.83
N ASP A 413 -33.31 -13.49 -3.43
CA ASP A 413 -33.82 -13.33 -4.79
C ASP A 413 -34.74 -12.11 -4.93
N ASP A 414 -34.69 -11.55 -6.13
CA ASP A 414 -35.09 -10.21 -6.57
C ASP A 414 -36.62 -10.01 -6.67
N ASP A 415 -37.13 -8.87 -6.22
CA ASP A 415 -38.51 -8.41 -6.45
C ASP A 415 -38.50 -6.86 -6.51
N GLY A 416 -38.71 -6.24 -7.68
CA GLY A 416 -39.10 -4.83 -7.94
C GLY A 416 -38.21 -3.63 -7.48
N ASP A 417 -38.07 -2.60 -8.33
CA ASP A 417 -37.22 -1.39 -8.15
C ASP A 417 -37.30 -0.64 -6.79
N ARG A 418 -38.50 -0.48 -6.21
CA ARG A 418 -38.66 0.21 -4.89
C ARG A 418 -38.30 -0.67 -3.71
N GLN A 419 -38.54 -1.96 -3.86
CA GLN A 419 -38.23 -2.98 -2.87
C GLN A 419 -36.72 -3.26 -2.91
N PHE A 420 -36.11 -3.27 -4.11
CA PHE A 420 -34.68 -3.26 -4.37
C PHE A 420 -33.94 -2.14 -3.63
N ALA A 421 -34.34 -0.86 -3.77
CA ALA A 421 -33.66 0.24 -3.08
C ALA A 421 -33.74 0.13 -1.54
N GLN A 422 -34.87 -0.33 -1.00
CA GLN A 422 -35.03 -0.58 0.44
C GLN A 422 -34.19 -1.77 0.92
N ASP A 423 -34.12 -2.83 0.12
CA ASP A 423 -33.33 -4.03 0.39
C ASP A 423 -31.83 -3.74 0.31
N THR A 424 -31.39 -2.91 -0.65
CA THR A 424 -30.00 -2.42 -0.75
C THR A 424 -29.64 -1.54 0.44
N LEU A 425 -30.52 -0.66 0.91
CA LEU A 425 -30.26 0.14 2.11
C LEU A 425 -30.15 -0.74 3.37
N ALA A 426 -31.02 -1.75 3.50
CA ALA A 426 -30.96 -2.71 4.60
C ALA A 426 -29.67 -3.55 4.56
N TYR A 427 -29.29 -4.04 3.37
CA TYR A 427 -28.01 -4.71 3.13
C TYR A 427 -26.84 -3.82 3.55
N CYS A 428 -26.81 -2.57 3.09
CA CYS A 428 -25.70 -1.67 3.37
C CYS A 428 -25.54 -1.38 4.86
N LYS A 429 -26.65 -1.18 5.59
CA LYS A 429 -26.62 -1.00 7.05
C LYS A 429 -26.11 -2.25 7.77
N ALA A 430 -26.61 -3.43 7.40
CA ALA A 430 -26.16 -4.69 7.98
C ALA A 430 -24.67 -4.97 7.68
N TYR A 431 -24.22 -4.66 6.46
CA TYR A 431 -22.82 -4.81 6.07
C TYR A 431 -21.92 -3.81 6.79
N GLN A 432 -22.37 -2.55 6.95
CA GLN A 432 -21.65 -1.54 7.72
C GLN A 432 -21.46 -1.97 9.19
N GLU A 433 -22.51 -2.52 9.81
CA GLU A 433 -22.41 -3.07 11.17
C GLU A 433 -21.40 -4.23 11.25
N ARG A 434 -21.36 -5.11 10.25
CA ARG A 434 -20.33 -6.17 10.17
C ARG A 434 -18.93 -5.61 10.05
N LEU A 435 -18.71 -4.63 9.16
CA LEU A 435 -17.41 -3.96 9.00
C LEU A 435 -16.94 -3.31 10.29
N LEU A 436 -17.83 -2.62 11.02
CA LEU A 436 -17.46 -1.97 12.28
C LEU A 436 -17.07 -2.97 13.38
N ASN A 437 -17.67 -4.15 13.39
CA ASN A 437 -17.52 -5.12 14.48
C ASN A 437 -16.52 -6.26 14.20
N ILE A 438 -16.12 -6.49 12.94
CA ILE A 438 -15.23 -7.59 12.58
C ILE A 438 -13.91 -7.56 13.37
N LYS A 439 -13.48 -8.69 13.91
CA LYS A 439 -12.18 -8.82 14.59
C LYS A 439 -11.29 -9.75 13.75
N ILE A 440 -10.13 -9.24 13.35
CA ILE A 440 -9.18 -9.93 12.48
C ILE A 440 -7.86 -10.08 13.22
N VAL A 441 -7.33 -11.30 13.31
CA VAL A 441 -6.03 -11.55 13.96
C VAL A 441 -5.06 -12.28 13.05
N HIS A 442 -3.80 -11.87 13.07
CA HIS A 442 -2.70 -12.61 12.44
C HIS A 442 -1.73 -13.17 13.50
N PRO A 443 -1.71 -14.50 13.76
CA PRO A 443 -0.98 -15.10 14.88
C PRO A 443 0.54 -15.20 14.72
N LYS A 444 1.09 -14.82 13.55
CA LYS A 444 2.54 -14.71 13.24
C LYS A 444 2.81 -13.55 12.30
N CYS A 445 2.51 -12.32 12.73
CA CYS A 445 2.33 -11.17 11.84
C CYS A 445 3.55 -10.82 10.98
N GLY A 446 4.77 -11.22 11.37
CA GLY A 446 5.95 -11.08 10.52
C GLY A 446 6.14 -9.63 10.06
N ALA A 447 6.12 -9.40 8.74
CA ALA A 447 6.29 -8.06 8.16
C ALA A 447 5.01 -7.22 8.11
N GLY A 448 3.91 -7.74 8.67
CA GLY A 448 2.61 -7.08 8.70
C GLY A 448 1.82 -7.15 7.39
N VAL A 449 2.30 -7.87 6.37
CA VAL A 449 1.71 -7.85 5.00
C VAL A 449 0.22 -8.17 5.00
N PHE A 450 -0.19 -9.22 5.72
CA PHE A 450 -1.58 -9.64 5.74
C PHE A 450 -2.47 -8.65 6.50
N LEU A 451 -1.96 -8.02 7.56
CA LEU A 451 -2.68 -6.99 8.29
C LEU A 451 -2.80 -5.71 7.47
N THR A 452 -1.76 -5.31 6.73
CA THR A 452 -1.85 -4.19 5.80
C THR A 452 -2.84 -4.49 4.66
N THR A 453 -2.87 -5.72 4.14
CA THR A 453 -3.87 -6.11 3.13
C THR A 453 -5.30 -6.08 3.70
N ALA A 454 -5.49 -6.53 4.94
CA ALA A 454 -6.78 -6.46 5.64
C ALA A 454 -7.21 -5.01 5.91
N LEU A 455 -6.29 -4.15 6.35
CA LEU A 455 -6.53 -2.71 6.52
C LEU A 455 -7.09 -2.09 5.24
N GLU A 456 -6.41 -2.34 4.13
CA GLU A 456 -6.81 -1.80 2.84
C GLU A 456 -8.16 -2.30 2.35
N PHE A 457 -8.39 -3.61 2.49
CA PHE A 457 -9.65 -4.21 2.12
C PHE A 457 -10.81 -3.57 2.91
N LEU A 458 -10.65 -3.41 4.24
CA LEU A 458 -11.67 -2.78 5.07
C LEU A 458 -11.89 -1.31 4.74
N ILE A 459 -10.83 -0.54 4.44
CA ILE A 459 -10.97 0.86 3.97
C ILE A 459 -11.81 0.91 2.70
N SER A 460 -11.47 0.08 1.71
CA SER A 460 -12.19 0.01 0.43
C SER A 460 -13.67 -0.36 0.61
N GLU A 461 -13.97 -1.32 1.47
CA GLU A 461 -15.36 -1.74 1.73
C GLU A 461 -16.14 -0.67 2.51
N HIS A 462 -15.50 0.04 3.45
CA HIS A 462 -16.13 1.18 4.11
C HIS A 462 -16.47 2.30 3.12
N GLU A 463 -15.56 2.64 2.20
CA GLU A 463 -15.81 3.64 1.15
C GLU A 463 -16.95 3.19 0.23
N ARG A 464 -16.98 1.92 -0.17
CA ARG A 464 -18.05 1.33 -0.99
C ARG A 464 -19.41 1.45 -0.31
N ILE A 465 -19.53 0.97 0.92
CA ILE A 465 -20.80 0.97 1.66
C ILE A 465 -21.26 2.40 1.96
N HIS A 466 -20.34 3.30 2.29
CA HIS A 466 -20.65 4.71 2.48
C HIS A 466 -21.25 5.35 1.22
N HIS A 467 -20.67 5.06 0.05
CA HIS A 467 -21.20 5.52 -1.22
C HIS A 467 -22.62 4.98 -1.48
N LEU A 468 -22.85 3.68 -1.32
CA LEU A 468 -24.17 3.06 -1.53
C LEU A 468 -25.23 3.63 -0.56
N LEU A 469 -24.86 3.82 0.72
CA LEU A 469 -25.75 4.46 1.69
C LEU A 469 -26.12 5.88 1.28
N THR A 470 -25.15 6.66 0.78
CA THR A 470 -25.40 8.04 0.33
C THR A 470 -26.30 8.07 -0.90
N LYS A 471 -26.09 7.15 -1.84
CA LYS A 471 -26.86 7.03 -3.09
C LYS A 471 -28.32 6.63 -2.87
N PHE A 472 -28.57 5.63 -2.03
CA PHE A 472 -29.91 5.05 -1.86
C PHE A 472 -30.67 5.59 -0.64
N SER A 473 -30.04 6.42 0.21
CA SER A 473 -30.74 7.03 1.35
C SER A 473 -31.64 8.18 0.90
N PRO A 474 -32.92 8.24 1.33
CA PRO A 474 -33.79 9.39 1.08
C PRO A 474 -33.34 10.66 1.83
N HIS A 475 -32.48 10.50 2.85
CA HIS A 475 -31.96 11.59 3.69
C HIS A 475 -30.45 11.41 3.92
N PRO A 476 -29.60 11.66 2.90
CA PRO A 476 -28.15 11.48 3.00
C PRO A 476 -27.49 12.41 4.04
N GLU A 477 -28.11 13.57 4.28
CA GLU A 477 -27.71 14.58 5.28
C GLU A 477 -27.66 14.03 6.72
N VAL A 478 -28.45 12.99 7.01
CA VAL A 478 -28.65 12.44 8.38
C VAL A 478 -27.70 11.26 8.66
N LEU A 479 -26.98 10.77 7.66
CA LEU A 479 -26.01 9.70 7.84
C LEU A 479 -24.84 10.19 8.70
N VAL A 480 -24.46 9.40 9.71
CA VAL A 480 -23.26 9.67 10.51
C VAL A 480 -22.04 9.43 9.61
N HIS A 481 -21.49 10.51 9.08
CA HIS A 481 -20.33 10.48 8.20
C HIS A 481 -19.06 10.35 9.04
N ARG A 482 -18.49 9.15 9.12
CA ARG A 482 -17.10 9.01 9.56
C ARG A 482 -16.19 9.44 8.42
N ASN A 483 -15.35 10.43 8.66
CA ASN A 483 -14.32 10.79 7.68
C ASN A 483 -13.31 9.62 7.53
N PRO A 484 -12.52 9.58 6.43
CA PRO A 484 -11.55 8.51 6.21
C PRO A 484 -10.56 8.30 7.37
N THR A 485 -10.16 9.39 8.05
CA THR A 485 -9.27 9.34 9.21
C THR A 485 -9.89 8.57 10.38
N GLU A 486 -11.17 8.81 10.69
CA GLU A 486 -11.90 8.09 11.74
C GLU A 486 -12.12 6.62 11.40
N VAL A 487 -12.37 6.30 10.12
CA VAL A 487 -12.49 4.92 9.65
C VAL A 487 -11.17 4.17 9.84
N ILE A 488 -10.04 4.77 9.44
CA ILE A 488 -8.71 4.15 9.59
C ILE A 488 -8.35 3.96 11.05
N ALA A 489 -8.60 4.97 11.89
CA ALA A 489 -8.38 4.86 13.33
C ALA A 489 -9.21 3.73 13.92
N HIS A 490 -10.49 3.63 13.55
CA HIS A 490 -11.37 2.54 14.01
C HIS A 490 -10.85 1.17 13.58
N ILE A 491 -10.46 0.99 12.32
CA ILE A 491 -9.94 -0.28 11.81
C ILE A 491 -8.69 -0.71 12.58
N LEU A 492 -7.73 0.20 12.77
CA LEU A 492 -6.48 -0.10 13.47
C LEU A 492 -6.69 -0.37 14.96
N GLN A 493 -7.62 0.34 15.61
CA GLN A 493 -7.85 0.25 17.06
C GLN A 493 -8.82 -0.85 17.47
N HIS A 494 -9.76 -1.22 16.61
CA HIS A 494 -10.85 -2.12 16.97
C HIS A 494 -10.98 -3.35 16.07
N ASN A 495 -10.44 -3.35 14.84
CA ASN A 495 -10.63 -4.48 13.93
C ASN A 495 -9.37 -5.32 13.71
N LEU A 496 -8.17 -4.73 13.72
CA LEU A 496 -6.94 -5.43 13.38
C LEU A 496 -6.08 -5.76 14.61
N PHE A 497 -5.70 -7.03 14.73
CA PHE A 497 -4.87 -7.56 15.79
C PHE A 497 -3.75 -8.45 15.22
N GLY A 498 -2.62 -8.49 15.91
CA GLY A 498 -1.47 -9.28 15.47
C GLY A 498 -0.60 -9.71 16.63
N CYS A 499 -0.01 -10.89 16.51
CA CYS A 499 1.06 -11.30 17.42
C CYS A 499 2.18 -12.02 16.69
N ASP A 500 3.35 -12.02 17.32
CA ASP A 500 4.54 -12.72 16.88
C ASP A 500 5.43 -12.99 18.09
N VAL A 501 6.19 -14.08 18.06
CA VAL A 501 7.15 -14.43 19.11
C VAL A 501 8.49 -13.71 18.93
N VAL A 502 8.68 -13.03 17.79
CA VAL A 502 9.89 -12.28 17.45
C VAL A 502 9.61 -10.79 17.62
N GLU A 503 10.36 -10.16 18.52
CA GLU A 503 10.20 -8.74 18.86
C GLU A 503 10.41 -7.82 17.65
N GLU A 504 11.36 -8.16 16.76
CA GLU A 504 11.57 -7.37 15.55
C GLU A 504 10.41 -7.47 14.55
N SER A 505 9.68 -8.60 14.51
CA SER A 505 8.47 -8.73 13.69
C SER A 505 7.36 -7.80 14.20
N ILE A 506 7.21 -7.65 15.52
CA ILE A 506 6.25 -6.72 16.14
C ILE A 506 6.55 -5.29 15.72
N GLU A 507 7.80 -4.85 15.87
CA GLU A 507 8.22 -3.49 15.52
C GLU A 507 8.10 -3.22 14.01
N ILE A 508 8.46 -4.19 13.16
CA ILE A 508 8.31 -4.07 11.71
C ILE A 508 6.83 -4.03 11.31
N THR A 509 5.98 -4.86 11.94
CA THR A 509 4.53 -4.83 11.69
C THR A 509 3.91 -3.49 12.07
N ARG A 510 4.29 -2.95 13.24
CA ARG A 510 3.83 -1.62 13.69
C ARG A 510 4.28 -0.53 12.73
N LEU A 511 5.54 -0.53 12.30
CA LEU A 511 6.05 0.42 11.32
C LEU A 511 5.29 0.30 9.98
N SER A 512 5.05 -0.92 9.51
CA SER A 512 4.35 -1.19 8.24
C SER A 512 2.92 -0.63 8.26
N LEU A 513 2.15 -0.93 9.31
CA LEU A 513 0.80 -0.40 9.50
C LEU A 513 0.80 1.14 9.66
N CYS A 514 1.77 1.66 10.41
CA CYS A 514 1.91 3.10 10.64
C CYS A 514 2.18 3.85 9.34
N LEU A 515 3.21 3.44 8.58
CA LEU A 515 3.54 4.03 7.29
C LEU A 515 2.39 3.92 6.30
N ARG A 516 1.61 2.83 6.34
CA ARG A 516 0.43 2.70 5.50
C ARG A 516 -0.66 3.67 5.91
N SER A 517 -0.94 3.80 7.20
CA SER A 517 -1.95 4.72 7.73
C SER A 517 -1.63 6.18 7.39
N LEU A 518 -0.35 6.56 7.43
CA LEU A 518 0.14 7.90 7.13
C LEU A 518 0.00 8.32 5.67
N GLU A 519 -0.18 7.37 4.73
CA GLU A 519 -0.51 7.70 3.33
C GLU A 519 -1.92 8.28 3.17
N ILE A 520 -2.78 8.11 4.19
CA ILE A 520 -4.20 8.46 4.11
C ILE A 520 -4.63 9.39 5.26
N ASN A 521 -4.01 9.25 6.44
CA ASN A 521 -4.32 10.00 7.65
C ASN A 521 -3.05 10.62 8.23
N PRO A 522 -2.96 11.95 8.41
CA PRO A 522 -1.76 12.59 8.96
C PRO A 522 -1.50 12.24 10.44
N ALA A 523 -2.51 11.79 11.18
CA ALA A 523 -2.37 11.40 12.58
C ALA A 523 -2.22 9.87 12.72
N ILE A 524 -1.32 9.41 13.59
CA ILE A 524 -1.12 7.99 13.88
C ILE A 524 -2.11 7.56 14.97
N PRO A 525 -3.04 6.64 14.70
CA PRO A 525 -3.90 6.09 15.75
C PRO A 525 -3.08 5.25 16.72
N ASN A 526 -3.40 5.30 18.01
CA ASN A 526 -2.74 4.41 18.97
C ASN A 526 -3.32 2.99 18.84
N PHE A 527 -2.62 2.11 18.14
CA PHE A 527 -2.98 0.70 17.93
C PHE A 527 -1.94 -0.28 18.50
N GLU A 528 -0.95 0.19 19.26
CA GLU A 528 0.18 -0.65 19.67
C GLU A 528 -0.22 -1.80 20.58
N GLN A 529 -1.29 -1.63 21.35
CA GLN A 529 -1.89 -2.68 22.17
C GLN A 529 -2.49 -3.81 21.33
N ASN A 530 -2.76 -3.59 20.04
CA ASN A 530 -3.32 -4.61 19.16
C ASN A 530 -2.24 -5.45 18.48
N ILE A 531 -0.97 -5.03 18.53
CA ILE A 531 0.16 -5.77 17.97
C ILE A 531 1.09 -6.18 19.11
N GLN A 532 1.00 -7.43 19.57
CA GLN A 532 1.61 -7.89 20.82
C GLN A 532 2.69 -8.96 20.63
N LEU A 533 3.73 -8.91 21.45
CA LEU A 533 4.74 -9.95 21.51
C LEU A 533 4.18 -11.20 22.23
N GLY A 534 4.25 -12.35 21.58
CA GLY A 534 3.86 -13.63 22.14
C GLY A 534 3.15 -14.54 21.16
N GLU A 535 2.77 -15.71 21.65
CA GLU A 535 1.80 -16.57 20.96
C GLU A 535 0.39 -16.05 21.21
N LEU A 536 -0.54 -16.32 20.28
CA LEU A 536 -1.92 -15.86 20.36
C LEU A 536 -2.58 -16.20 21.70
N ALA A 537 -2.30 -17.38 22.26
CA ALA A 537 -2.85 -17.84 23.53
C ALA A 537 -2.40 -17.01 24.76
N ASN A 538 -1.31 -16.25 24.63
CA ASN A 538 -0.73 -15.45 25.71
C ASN A 538 -0.97 -13.94 25.54
N CYS A 539 -1.58 -13.52 24.43
CA CYS A 539 -1.84 -12.11 24.15
C CYS A 539 -3.15 -11.66 24.78
N ASP A 540 -3.17 -10.44 25.34
CA ASP A 540 -4.38 -9.82 25.88
C ASP A 540 -4.78 -8.63 25.01
N PHE A 541 -5.58 -8.89 23.98
CA PHE A 541 -6.11 -7.86 23.08
C PHE A 541 -7.33 -7.11 23.64
N GLY A 542 -7.58 -7.22 24.95
CA GLY A 542 -8.68 -6.53 25.62
C GLY A 542 -10.02 -7.25 25.55
N GLU A 543 -11.02 -6.64 26.19
CA GLU A 543 -12.32 -7.25 26.43
C GLU A 543 -13.12 -7.48 25.14
N GLU A 544 -13.14 -6.51 24.22
CA GLU A 544 -13.86 -6.65 22.95
C GLU A 544 -13.37 -7.84 22.13
N PHE A 545 -12.05 -8.07 22.08
CA PHE A 545 -11.47 -9.20 21.38
C PHE A 545 -11.83 -10.52 22.06
N ARG A 546 -11.75 -10.59 23.39
CA ARG A 546 -12.14 -11.78 24.14
C ARG A 546 -13.61 -12.15 23.91
N GLN A 547 -14.51 -11.17 23.97
CA GLN A 547 -15.94 -11.38 23.71
C GLN A 547 -16.20 -11.92 22.30
N ALA A 548 -15.50 -11.42 21.29
CA ALA A 548 -15.58 -11.95 19.93
C ALA A 548 -14.97 -13.37 19.82
N SER A 549 -13.87 -13.63 20.54
CA SER A 549 -13.26 -14.96 20.61
C SER A 549 -14.20 -16.00 21.20
N ASP A 550 -14.90 -15.65 22.29
CA ASP A 550 -15.84 -16.54 22.98
C ASP A 550 -17.06 -16.90 22.12
N ARG A 551 -17.34 -16.10 21.09
CA ARG A 551 -18.43 -16.33 20.12
C ARG A 551 -17.95 -16.99 18.82
N ASP A 552 -16.66 -17.34 18.70
CA ASP A 552 -16.03 -17.80 17.47
C ASP A 552 -16.17 -16.81 16.29
N GLU A 553 -16.22 -15.49 16.58
CA GLU A 553 -16.43 -14.41 15.60
C GLU A 553 -15.11 -13.77 15.12
N ILE A 554 -13.96 -14.39 15.42
CA ILE A 554 -12.64 -13.90 15.03
C ILE A 554 -12.20 -14.49 13.70
N VAL A 555 -11.83 -13.62 12.77
CA VAL A 555 -11.18 -14.01 11.51
C VAL A 555 -9.69 -14.19 11.73
N ILE A 556 -9.22 -15.44 11.71
CA ILE A 556 -7.79 -15.76 11.83
C ILE A 556 -7.16 -15.82 10.43
N LEU A 557 -6.25 -14.89 10.14
CA LEU A 557 -5.48 -14.89 8.90
C LEU A 557 -4.40 -15.98 8.94
N LYS A 558 -4.22 -16.71 7.84
CA LYS A 558 -3.31 -17.87 7.73
C LYS A 558 -2.43 -17.83 6.50
#